data_AF-A0A7C5ZZR0-F1
#
_entry.id   AF-A0A7C5ZZR0-F1
#
_cell.length_a   1.000
_cell.length_b   1.000
_cell.length_c   1.000
_cell.angle_alpha   90.00
_cell.angle_beta   90.00
_cell.angle_gamma   90.00
#
_symmetry.space_group_name_H-M   'P 1'
#
loop_
_entity.id
_entity.type
_entity.pdbx_description
1 polymer ?
#
loop_
_entity_poly.entity_id
_entity_poly.type
_entity_poly.pdbx_seq_one_letter_code
_entity_poly.pdbx_strand_id
1 'polypeptide(L)' 'MRRLPLFLFSLPALLTLGVFVLYPFLDVLRFSTWEWSGLSEPKPVGLKNYQELLQDPAFWGSLLTTLKFMLLA' A
#
# COMPACT_ATOMS: atom_id res chain seq x y z
N MET A 1 -0.99 36.25 10.85
CA MET A 1 -0.19 35.23 11.58
C MET A 1 -0.99 34.39 12.60
N ARG A 2 -2.34 34.35 12.56
CA ARG A 2 -3.17 33.61 13.54
C ARG A 2 -3.27 32.08 13.35
N ARG A 3 -2.79 31.52 12.23
CA ARG A 3 -2.91 30.08 11.93
C ARG A 3 -1.66 29.25 12.24
N LEU A 4 -0.51 29.90 12.42
CA LEU A 4 0.76 29.23 12.73
C LEU A 4 0.69 28.37 14.01
N PRO A 5 0.05 28.81 15.12
CA PRO A 5 -0.10 27.98 16.31
C PRO A 5 -0.94 26.72 16.07
N LEU A 6 -1.95 26.79 15.19
CA LEU A 6 -2.80 25.64 14.85
C LEU A 6 -2.02 24.57 14.09
N PHE A 7 -1.19 24.98 13.12
CA PHE A 7 -0.34 24.04 12.38
C PHE A 7 0.71 23.39 13.28
N LEU A 8 1.31 24.14 14.20
CA LEU A 8 2.28 23.62 15.17
C LEU A 8 1.62 22.64 16.15
N PHE A 9 0.37 22.88 16.56
CA PHE A 9 -0.38 21.97 17.43
C PHE A 9 -0.71 20.65 16.72
N SER A 10 -1.04 20.68 15.43
CA SER A 10 -1.31 19.47 14.64
C SER A 10 -0.04 18.73 14.22
N LEU A 11 1.13 19.36 14.29
CA LEU A 11 2.39 18.81 13.78
C LEU A 11 2.75 17.44 14.36
N PRO A 12 2.66 17.17 15.69
CA PRO A 12 2.98 15.86 16.24
C PRO A 12 2.07 14.75 15.69
N ALA A 13 0.77 15.02 15.52
CA ALA A 13 -0.16 14.06 14.94
C ALA A 13 0.15 13.79 13.46
N LEU A 14 0.47 14.83 12.70
CA LEU A 14 0.87 14.70 11.29
C LEU A 14 2.20 13.94 11.14
N LEU A 15 3.15 14.15 12.04
CA LEU A 15 4.42 13.41 12.05
C LEU A 15 4.18 11.92 12.33
N THR A 16 3.36 11.60 13.33
CA THR A 16 3.00 10.20 13.62
C THR A 16 2.31 9.55 12.43
N LEU A 17 1.35 10.24 11.80
CA LEU A 17 0.70 9.76 10.58
C LEU A 17 1.72 9.58 9.44
N GLY A 18 2.64 10.52 9.27
CA GLY A 18 3.71 10.47 8.28
C GLY A 18 4.61 9.25 8.45
N VAL A 19 5.10 9.01 9.67
CA VAL A 19 6.07 7.96 9.97
C VAL A 19 5.44 6.57 10.02
N PHE A 20 4.25 6.44 10.62
CA PHE A 20 3.67 5.12 10.90
C PHE A 20 2.60 4.69 9.90
N VAL A 21 2.09 5.61 9.08
CA VAL A 21 1.09 5.29 8.05
C VAL A 21 1.63 5.56 6.67
N LEU A 22 2.05 6.81 6.40
CA LEU A 22 2.40 7.22 5.04
C LEU A 22 3.72 6.57 4.57
N TYR A 23 4.75 6.56 5.42
CA TYR A 23 6.02 5.94 5.12
C TYR A 23 5.89 4.44 4.77
N PRO A 24 5.32 3.56 5.62
CA PRO A 24 5.19 2.14 5.28
C PRO A 24 4.25 1.93 4.07
N PHE A 25 3.23 2.76 3.89
CA PHE A 25 2.38 2.69 2.70
C PHE A 25 3.18 2.95 1.42
N LEU A 26 4.01 3.99 1.38
CA LEU A 26 4.88 4.28 0.25
C LEU A 26 5.91 3.18 0.01
N ASP A 27 6.42 2.57 1.08
CA ASP A 27 7.36 1.46 0.98
C ASP A 27 6.69 0.22 0.39
N VAL A 28 5.44 -0.10 0.77
CA VAL A 28 4.65 -1.16 0.14
C VAL A 28 4.42 -0.88 -1.36
N LEU A 29 4.12 0.36 -1.74
CA LEU A 29 3.98 0.74 -3.16
C LEU A 29 5.29 0.61 -3.93
N ARG A 30 6.44 0.85 -3.28
CA ARG A 30 7.74 0.61 -3.89
C ARG A 30 7.99 -0.90 -4.03
N PHE A 31 7.83 -1.66 -2.96
CA PHE A 31 8.07 -3.11 -2.93
C PHE A 31 7.12 -3.91 -3.81
N SER A 32 5.92 -3.41 -4.11
CA SER A 32 5.01 -4.07 -5.06
C SER A 32 5.61 -4.17 -6.48
N THR A 33 6.59 -3.32 -6.81
CA THR A 33 7.35 -3.36 -8.06
C THR A 33 8.63 -4.20 -7.98
N TRP A 34 8.84 -4.90 -6.85
CA TRP A 34 10.01 -5.71 -6.56
C TRP A 34 9.58 -7.16 -6.39
N GLU A 35 10.41 -8.09 -6.86
CA GLU A 35 10.28 -9.51 -6.60
C GLU A 35 11.02 -9.82 -5.30
N TRP A 36 10.25 -10.18 -4.26
CA TRP A 36 10.82 -10.48 -2.96
C TRP A 36 9.99 -11.53 -2.23
N SER A 37 10.64 -12.64 -1.85
CA SER A 37 9.99 -13.73 -1.10
C SER A 37 10.09 -13.58 0.42
N GLY A 38 10.64 -12.46 0.91
CA GLY A 38 10.95 -12.26 2.33
C GLY A 38 12.24 -12.93 2.81
N LEU A 39 12.73 -13.94 2.07
CA LEU A 39 13.97 -14.67 2.37
C LEU A 39 15.10 -14.39 1.36
N SER A 40 14.74 -13.99 0.14
CA SER A 40 15.68 -13.62 -0.90
C SER A 40 16.09 -12.15 -0.82
N GLU A 41 17.17 -11.79 -1.51
CA GLU A 41 17.45 -10.38 -1.76
C GLU A 41 16.35 -9.78 -2.66
N PRO A 42 15.73 -8.65 -2.26
CA PRO A 42 14.71 -7.99 -3.06
C PRO A 42 15.27 -7.54 -4.42
N LYS A 43 14.57 -7.86 -5.52
CA LYS A 43 14.98 -7.48 -6.87
C LYS A 43 13.95 -6.56 -7.53
N PRO A 44 14.32 -5.38 -8.05
CA PRO A 44 13.37 -4.55 -8.77
C PRO A 44 12.97 -5.21 -10.10
N VAL A 45 11.65 -5.39 -10.31
CA VAL A 45 11.09 -6.00 -11.53
C VAL A 45 10.07 -5.10 -12.25
N GLY A 46 9.88 -3.88 -11.75
CA GLY A 46 8.96 -2.90 -12.34
C GLY A 46 7.51 -3.38 -12.24
N LEU A 47 6.76 -3.34 -13.34
CA LEU A 47 5.34 -3.71 -13.35
C LEU A 47 5.09 -5.20 -13.61
N LYS A 48 6.13 -6.03 -13.66
CA LYS A 48 6.02 -7.47 -13.96
C LYS A 48 5.06 -8.19 -13.01
N ASN A 49 5.15 -7.95 -11.70
CA ASN A 49 4.24 -8.51 -10.70
C ASN A 49 2.77 -8.19 -11.00
N TYR A 50 2.49 -6.97 -11.45
CA TYR A 50 1.13 -6.56 -11.80
C TYR A 50 0.63 -7.24 -13.09
N GLN A 51 1.51 -7.41 -14.08
CA GLN A 51 1.16 -8.14 -15.31
C GLN A 51 0.83 -9.60 -15.03
N GLU A 52 1.61 -10.26 -14.18
CA GLU A 52 1.38 -11.63 -13.74
C GLU A 52 0.07 -11.74 -12.94
N LEU A 53 -0.15 -10.85 -11.97
CA LEU A 53 -1.36 -10.81 -11.15
C LEU A 53 -2.64 -10.63 -11.99
N LEU A 54 -2.61 -9.74 -12.98
CA LEU A 54 -3.76 -9.48 -13.86
C LEU A 54 -4.08 -10.65 -14.79
N GLN A 55 -3.10 -11.54 -15.05
CA GLN A 55 -3.29 -12.75 -15.85
C GLN A 55 -3.68 -13.96 -14.99
N ASP A 56 -3.62 -13.86 -13.66
CA ASP A 56 -3.92 -14.95 -12.74
C ASP A 56 -5.44 -15.15 -12.57
N PRO A 57 -6.02 -16.28 -13.02
CA PRO A 57 -7.43 -16.57 -12.82
C PRO A 57 -7.83 -16.70 -11.35
N ALA A 58 -6.91 -17.14 -10.49
CA ALA A 58 -7.17 -17.28 -9.05
C ALA A 58 -7.33 -15.92 -8.38
N PHE A 59 -6.55 -14.93 -8.78
CA PHE A 59 -6.70 -13.54 -8.34
C PHE A 59 -8.11 -13.01 -8.63
N TRP A 60 -8.60 -13.15 -9.86
CA TRP A 60 -9.94 -12.70 -10.23
C TRP A 60 -11.05 -13.47 -9.50
N GLY A 61 -10.88 -14.78 -9.31
CA GLY A 61 -11.81 -15.59 -8.53
C GLY A 61 -11.93 -15.13 -7.07
N SER A 62 -10.80 -14.87 -6.43
CA SER A 62 -10.75 -14.32 -5.06
C SER A 62 -11.36 -12.92 -4.99
N LEU A 63 -11.00 -12.03 -5.92
CA LEU A 63 -11.51 -10.67 -5.98
C LEU A 63 -13.05 -10.64 -6.12
N LEU A 64 -13.61 -11.44 -7.03
CA LEU A 64 -15.05 -11.55 -7.22
C LEU A 64 -15.75 -12.12 -5.98
N THR A 65 -15.11 -13.06 -5.28
CA THR A 65 -15.65 -13.63 -4.05
C THR A 65 -15.71 -12.58 -2.94
N THR A 66 -14.64 -11.82 -2.72
CA THR A 66 -14.61 -10.72 -1.76
C THR A 66 -15.64 -9.64 -2.09
N LEU A 67 -15.79 -9.28 -3.37
CA LEU A 67 -16.79 -8.30 -3.81
C LEU A 67 -18.22 -8.80 -3.56
N LYS A 68 -18.50 -10.08 -3.80
CA LYS A 68 -19.81 -10.68 -3.46
C LYS A 68 -20.10 -10.57 -1.97
N PHE A 69 -19.12 -10.89 -1.11
CA PHE A 69 -19.29 -10.74 0.34
C PHE A 69 -19.54 -9.29 0.74
N MET A 70 -18.77 -8.33 0.20
CA MET A 70 -18.94 -6.90 0.49
C MET A 70 -20.33 -6.38 0.11
N LEU A 71 -20.92 -6.87 -0.98
CA LEU A 71 -22.24 -6.42 -1.46
C LEU A 71 -23.41 -7.09 -0.73
N LEU A 72 -23.20 -8.29 -0.18
CA LEU A 72 -24.22 -9.06 0.53
C LEU A 72 -24.21 -8.81 2.05
N ALA A 73 -23.09 -8.35 2.60
CA ALA A 73 -22.94 -7.94 4.00
C ALA A 73 -23.55 -6.56 4.26
#